data_AF-A0A238HI09-F1
#
_entry.id   AF-A0A238HI09-F1
#
_cell.length_a   1.000
_cell.length_b   1.000
_cell.length_c   1.000
_cell.angle_alpha   90.00
_cell.angle_beta   90.00
_cell.angle_gamma   90.00
#
_symmetry.space_group_name_H-M   'P 1'
#
loop_
_entity.id
_entity.type
_entity.pdbx_description
1 polymer ?
#
loop_
_entity_poly.entity_id
_entity_poly.type
_entity_poly.pdbx_seq_one_letter_code
_entity_poly.pdbx_strand_id
1 'polypeptide(L)'
;MGNLNAIIGAVKYHFNDRHAVRLEGRYARGKAEYTGGAAPSEDEPEGLPYGSIVTKNIPRKSYDIRAIYEYNYPIREGMTAIAEAGLGHRVLRDLSSRKDEDAYDRKNVTTYAHIGAGLNIQLPNQFEFTPKVAYNHGLRGRQYSYSDGKIEMKQPHAKGFELDLSVSKTFENGNKLSFGPFYRGWKVFDSDDASILDEETGKQLQINEPKNRMREVGFKLQYTF
;
A
#
# COMPACT_ATOMS: atom_id res chain seq x y z
N MET A 1 -1.87 18.23 2.83
CA MET A 1 -1.15 16.94 2.82
C MET A 1 -1.54 16.13 4.04
N GLY A 2 -1.92 14.86 3.84
CA GLY A 2 -2.18 13.93 4.95
C GLY A 2 -0.87 13.37 5.52
N ASN A 3 -0.92 12.91 6.77
CA ASN A 3 0.20 12.28 7.47
C ASN A 3 -0.18 10.86 7.94
N LEU A 4 0.68 9.88 7.72
CA LEU A 4 0.51 8.52 8.19
C LEU A 4 1.71 8.11 9.04
N ASN A 5 1.44 7.56 10.22
CA ASN A 5 2.44 6.90 11.04
C ASN A 5 2.29 5.40 10.88
N ALA A 6 3.40 4.68 10.72
CA ALA A 6 3.41 3.25 10.51
C ALA A 6 4.37 2.55 11.46
N ILE A 7 3.97 1.36 11.91
CA ILE A 7 4.82 0.39 12.60
C ILE A 7 4.98 -0.80 11.67
N ILE A 8 6.23 -1.24 11.49
CA ILE A 8 6.59 -2.38 10.65
C ILE A 8 7.36 -3.36 11.54
N GLY A 9 6.94 -4.62 11.53
CA GLY A 9 7.65 -5.72 12.18
C GLY A 9 7.96 -6.80 11.15
N ALA A 10 9.14 -7.41 11.24
CA ALA A 10 9.52 -8.51 10.37
C ALA A 10 10.34 -9.55 11.12
N VAL A 11 10.15 -10.81 10.73
CA VAL A 11 10.99 -11.94 11.14
C VAL A 11 11.56 -12.57 9.89
N LYS A 12 12.88 -12.80 9.87
CA LYS A 12 13.59 -13.42 8.74
C LYS A 12 14.29 -14.67 9.22
N TYR A 13 13.98 -15.79 8.61
CA TYR A 13 14.64 -17.08 8.83
C TYR A 13 15.57 -17.37 7.65
N HIS A 14 16.84 -17.62 7.94
CA HIS A 14 17.84 -17.96 6.94
C HIS A 14 17.94 -19.48 6.85
N PHE A 15 17.66 -20.04 5.69
CA PHE A 15 17.92 -21.46 5.42
C PHE A 15 19.41 -21.72 5.25
N ASN A 16 20.12 -20.75 4.66
CA ASN A 16 21.57 -20.67 4.50
C ASN A 16 21.95 -19.24 4.10
N ASP A 17 23.20 -19.03 3.70
CA ASP A 17 23.73 -17.71 3.32
C ASP A 17 23.04 -17.08 2.10
N ARG A 18 22.41 -17.89 1.25
CA ARG A 18 21.77 -17.43 0.01
C ARG A 18 20.25 -17.37 0.09
N HIS A 19 19.65 -18.21 0.92
CA HIS A 19 18.21 -18.45 0.90
C HIS A 19 17.59 -18.09 2.24
N ALA A 20 16.53 -17.27 2.22
CA ALA A 20 15.79 -16.91 3.41
C ALA A 20 14.29 -16.78 3.13
N VAL A 21 13.50 -16.88 4.19
CA VAL A 21 12.09 -16.49 4.19
C VAL A 21 11.86 -15.38 5.21
N ARG A 22 11.00 -14.42 4.87
CA ARG A 22 10.69 -13.26 5.67
C ARG A 22 9.18 -13.08 5.77
N LEU A 23 8.67 -13.01 7.00
CA LEU A 23 7.31 -12.59 7.28
C LEU A 23 7.35 -11.14 7.75
N GLU A 24 6.63 -10.26 7.07
CA GLU A 24 6.56 -8.83 7.40
C GLU A 24 5.12 -8.40 7.60
N GLY A 25 4.87 -7.64 8.66
CA GLY A 25 3.61 -6.97 8.93
C GLY A 25 3.80 -5.46 9.07
N ARG A 26 2.89 -4.69 8.49
CA ARG A 26 2.79 -3.24 8.66
C ARG A 26 1.39 -2.86 9.11
N TYR A 27 1.33 -1.98 10.10
CA TYR A 27 0.12 -1.25 10.46
C TYR A 27 0.39 0.25 10.32
N ALA A 28 -0.51 0.98 9.67
CA ALA A 28 -0.42 2.43 9.58
C ALA A 28 -1.74 3.12 9.88
N ARG A 29 -1.67 4.29 10.50
CA ARG A 29 -2.82 5.10 10.88
C ARG A 29 -2.48 6.59 10.78
N GLY A 30 -3.45 7.39 10.35
CA GLY A 30 -3.32 8.83 10.31
C GLY A 30 -4.41 9.46 9.45
N LYS A 31 -4.03 10.46 8.66
CA LYS A 31 -4.93 11.24 7.82
C LYS A 31 -4.47 11.17 6.37
N ALA A 32 -5.44 11.15 5.46
CA ALA A 32 -5.22 11.17 4.02
C ALA A 32 -5.83 12.43 3.40
N GLU A 33 -5.35 12.73 2.20
CA GLU A 33 -5.96 13.70 1.31
C GLU A 33 -6.50 12.93 0.11
N TYR A 34 -7.76 13.20 -0.23
CA TYR A 34 -8.44 12.64 -1.39
C TYR A 34 -8.66 13.76 -2.40
N THR A 35 -8.34 13.47 -3.65
CA THR A 35 -8.61 14.34 -4.78
C THR A 35 -9.36 13.51 -5.82
N GLY A 36 -10.49 14.02 -6.28
CA GLY A 36 -11.37 13.32 -7.21
C GLY A 36 -12.20 14.28 -8.05
N GLY A 37 -13.15 13.71 -8.78
CA GLY A 37 -14.24 14.40 -9.46
C GLY A 37 -15.57 13.80 -9.04
N ALA A 38 -16.68 14.28 -9.60
CA ALA A 38 -18.02 13.75 -9.40
C ALA A 38 -18.53 13.16 -10.72
N ALA A 39 -19.28 12.06 -10.63
CA ALA A 39 -20.04 11.57 -11.77
C ALA A 39 -21.19 12.54 -12.09
N PRO A 40 -21.67 12.57 -13.34
CA PRO A 40 -22.87 13.31 -13.70
C PRO A 40 -24.05 12.98 -12.78
N SER A 41 -24.80 14.00 -12.37
CA SER A 41 -26.04 13.89 -11.61
C SER A 41 -27.13 14.78 -12.22
N GLU A 42 -28.36 14.72 -11.71
CA GLU A 42 -29.44 15.62 -12.16
C GLU A 42 -29.09 17.10 -11.93
N ASP A 43 -28.39 17.40 -10.82
CA ASP A 43 -27.93 18.74 -10.48
C ASP A 43 -26.65 19.15 -11.24
N GLU A 44 -25.81 18.19 -11.63
CA GLU A 44 -24.57 18.41 -12.36
C GLU A 44 -24.44 17.46 -13.57
N PRO A 45 -25.11 17.77 -14.69
CA PRO A 45 -25.25 16.84 -15.83
C PRO A 45 -23.94 16.54 -16.59
N GLU A 46 -22.90 17.37 -16.41
CA GLU A 46 -21.56 17.12 -16.98
C GLU A 46 -20.62 16.42 -15.98
N GLY A 47 -21.04 16.28 -14.71
CA GLY A 47 -20.17 15.87 -13.60
C GLY A 47 -19.07 16.88 -13.30
N LEU A 48 -18.17 16.54 -12.37
CA LEU A 48 -17.01 17.37 -12.04
C LEU A 48 -15.72 16.71 -12.53
N PRO A 49 -14.82 17.46 -13.19
CA PRO A 49 -13.54 16.92 -13.61
C PRO A 49 -12.69 16.51 -12.40
N TYR A 50 -11.71 15.63 -12.64
CA TYR A 50 -10.74 15.25 -11.62
C TYR A 50 -9.99 16.49 -11.12
N GLY A 51 -9.95 16.67 -9.79
CA GLY A 51 -9.32 17.82 -9.15
C GLY A 51 -10.32 18.80 -8.55
N SER A 52 -11.59 18.75 -8.96
CA SER A 52 -12.64 19.62 -8.44
C SER A 52 -13.01 19.30 -6.99
N ILE A 53 -12.92 18.03 -6.59
CA ILE A 53 -13.18 17.61 -5.21
C ILE A 53 -11.85 17.38 -4.51
N VAL A 54 -11.60 18.11 -3.43
CA VAL A 54 -10.43 17.92 -2.56
C VAL A 54 -10.87 17.79 -1.11
N THR A 55 -10.84 16.56 -0.62
CA THR A 55 -11.20 16.25 0.77
C THR A 55 -9.93 15.97 1.57
N LYS A 56 -9.52 16.95 2.38
CA LYS A 56 -8.35 16.85 3.25
C LYS A 56 -8.68 16.16 4.57
N ASN A 57 -7.66 15.62 5.25
CA ASN A 57 -7.74 15.11 6.61
C ASN A 57 -8.68 13.91 6.84
N ILE A 58 -8.93 13.09 5.82
CA ILE A 58 -9.75 11.88 5.95
C ILE A 58 -9.03 10.89 6.87
N PRO A 59 -9.62 10.46 8.00
CA PRO A 59 -9.00 9.46 8.86
C PRO A 59 -8.80 8.15 8.08
N ARG A 60 -7.57 7.64 8.07
CA ARG A 60 -7.17 6.45 7.32
C ARG A 60 -6.45 5.46 8.22
N LYS A 61 -6.70 4.18 8.02
CA LYS A 61 -5.91 3.08 8.58
C LYS A 61 -5.62 2.03 7.51
N SER A 62 -4.46 1.40 7.59
CA SER A 62 -4.08 0.32 6.69
C SER A 62 -3.32 -0.77 7.42
N TYR A 63 -3.49 -1.99 6.96
CA TYR A 63 -2.74 -3.16 7.41
C TYR A 63 -2.26 -3.93 6.19
N ASP A 64 -1.05 -4.46 6.27
CA ASP A 64 -0.38 -5.19 5.20
C ASP A 64 0.46 -6.30 5.82
N ILE A 65 0.25 -7.54 5.39
CA ILE A 65 1.04 -8.69 5.82
C ILE A 65 1.54 -9.43 4.59
N ARG A 66 2.81 -9.82 4.59
CA ARG A 66 3.43 -10.51 3.45
C ARG A 66 4.45 -11.55 3.88
N ALA A 67 4.46 -12.67 3.17
CA ALA A 67 5.48 -13.70 3.24
C ALA A 67 6.33 -13.62 1.96
N ILE A 68 7.63 -13.50 2.13
CA ILE A 68 8.60 -13.23 1.06
C ILE A 68 9.72 -14.26 1.16
N TYR A 69 9.97 -14.95 0.06
CA TYR A 69 11.21 -15.67 -0.16
C TYR A 69 12.26 -14.70 -0.71
N GLU A 70 13.47 -14.74 -0.16
CA GLU A 70 14.59 -13.90 -0.54
C GLU A 70 15.77 -14.77 -1.00
N TYR A 71 16.36 -14.41 -2.13
CA TYR A 71 17.59 -15.00 -2.66
C TYR A 71 18.70 -13.95 -2.76
N ASN A 72 19.84 -14.25 -2.14
CA ASN A 72 21.02 -13.41 -2.12
C ASN A 72 22.10 -14.00 -3.06
N TYR A 73 22.47 -13.23 -4.07
CA TYR A 73 23.49 -13.59 -5.04
C TYR A 73 24.73 -12.71 -4.89
N PRO A 74 25.88 -13.25 -4.45
CA PRO A 74 27.11 -12.48 -4.35
C PRO A 74 27.61 -12.10 -5.75
N ILE A 75 27.59 -10.80 -6.08
CA ILE A 75 28.06 -10.29 -7.38
C ILE A 75 29.59 -10.19 -7.36
N ARG A 76 30.12 -9.59 -6.29
CA ARG A 76 31.53 -9.42 -5.98
C ARG A 76 31.71 -9.13 -4.50
N GLU A 77 32.95 -9.04 -4.04
CA GLU A 77 33.24 -8.62 -2.67
C GLU A 77 32.57 -7.26 -2.36
N GLY A 78 31.89 -7.18 -1.22
CA GLY A 78 31.15 -5.99 -0.81
C GLY A 78 29.85 -5.70 -1.56
N MET A 79 29.39 -6.57 -2.46
CA MET A 79 28.16 -6.35 -3.22
C MET A 79 27.34 -7.63 -3.45
N THR A 80 26.11 -7.63 -2.96
CA THR A 80 25.16 -8.75 -3.09
C THR A 80 23.87 -8.30 -3.77
N ALA A 81 23.43 -9.02 -4.78
CA ALA A 81 22.11 -8.86 -5.38
C ALA A 81 21.05 -9.56 -4.54
N ILE A 82 19.89 -8.93 -4.40
CA ILE A 82 18.75 -9.46 -3.67
C ILE A 82 17.61 -9.66 -4.68
N ALA A 83 17.04 -10.86 -4.73
CA ALA A 83 15.79 -11.14 -5.44
C ALA A 83 14.73 -11.57 -4.43
N GLU A 84 13.53 -11.02 -4.55
CA GLU A 84 12.40 -11.29 -3.64
C GLU A 84 11.20 -11.79 -4.45
N ALA A 85 10.50 -12.80 -3.92
CA ALA A 85 9.22 -13.27 -4.46
C ALA A 85 8.30 -13.65 -3.30
N GLY A 86 7.01 -13.34 -3.38
CA GLY A 86 6.12 -13.59 -2.27
C GLY A 86 4.65 -13.34 -2.52
N LEU A 87 3.87 -13.45 -1.44
CA LEU A 87 2.45 -13.18 -1.40
C LEU A 87 2.16 -12.23 -0.25
N GLY A 88 1.21 -11.31 -0.46
CA GLY A 88 0.77 -10.40 0.58
C GLY A 88 -0.72 -10.15 0.57
N HIS A 89 -1.20 -9.64 1.70
CA HIS A 89 -2.58 -9.29 1.94
C HIS A 89 -2.65 -7.91 2.59
N ARG A 90 -3.30 -6.98 1.90
CA ARG A 90 -3.43 -5.58 2.29
C ARG A 90 -4.89 -5.22 2.47
N VAL A 91 -5.16 -4.42 3.50
CA VAL A 91 -6.43 -3.72 3.63
C VAL A 91 -6.19 -2.26 3.95
N LEU A 92 -6.96 -1.42 3.28
CA LEU A 92 -7.02 0.01 3.48
C LEU A 92 -8.43 0.38 3.91
N ARG A 93 -8.57 1.24 4.92
CA ARG A 93 -9.85 1.85 5.27
C ARG A 93 -9.75 3.37 5.33
N ASP A 94 -10.65 4.01 4.60
CA ASP A 94 -10.92 5.44 4.65
C ASP A 94 -12.21 5.64 5.42
N LEU A 95 -12.14 6.43 6.50
CA LEU A 95 -13.25 6.62 7.43
C LEU A 95 -13.83 8.02 7.24
N SER A 96 -14.38 8.29 6.05
CA SER A 96 -14.87 9.61 5.63
C SER A 96 -16.01 10.09 6.52
N SER A 97 -16.89 9.17 6.94
CA SER A 97 -18.04 9.45 7.84
C SER A 97 -17.64 10.13 9.15
N ARG A 98 -16.41 9.89 9.62
CA ARG A 98 -15.87 10.50 10.85
C ARG A 98 -15.47 11.96 10.69
N LYS A 99 -15.41 12.45 9.46
CA LYS A 99 -15.12 13.84 9.14
C LYS A 99 -16.40 14.56 8.71
N ASP A 100 -17.25 13.87 7.96
CA ASP A 100 -18.46 14.39 7.35
C ASP A 100 -19.50 13.28 7.41
N GLU A 101 -20.59 13.49 8.15
CA GLU A 101 -21.57 12.44 8.47
C GLU A 101 -22.30 11.93 7.21
N ASP A 102 -22.42 12.77 6.18
CA ASP A 102 -23.03 12.43 4.90
C ASP A 102 -22.06 11.69 3.96
N ALA A 103 -20.78 11.56 4.35
CA ALA A 103 -19.78 10.86 3.56
C ALA A 103 -19.71 9.38 3.92
N TYR A 104 -19.45 8.54 2.91
CA TYR A 104 -19.36 7.10 3.09
C TYR A 104 -17.93 6.61 3.42
N ASP A 105 -17.86 5.55 4.22
CA ASP A 105 -16.60 4.86 4.53
C ASP A 105 -16.23 3.89 3.40
N ARG A 106 -14.93 3.74 3.15
CA ARG A 106 -14.40 2.82 2.13
C ARG A 106 -13.43 1.83 2.73
N LYS A 107 -13.51 0.58 2.30
CA LYS A 107 -12.54 -0.47 2.63
C LYS A 107 -12.11 -1.20 1.36
N ASN A 108 -10.84 -1.09 1.02
CA ASN A 108 -10.24 -1.86 -0.05
C ASN A 108 -9.44 -3.03 0.54
N VAL A 109 -9.71 -4.24 0.07
CA VAL A 109 -9.00 -5.47 0.45
C VAL A 109 -8.32 -6.04 -0.79
N THR A 110 -7.01 -6.25 -0.74
CA THR A 110 -6.23 -6.76 -1.87
C THR A 110 -5.30 -7.88 -1.42
N THR A 111 -5.38 -9.04 -2.06
CA THR A 111 -4.36 -10.09 -2.01
C THR A 111 -3.50 -9.97 -3.27
N TYR A 112 -2.18 -10.03 -3.12
CA TYR A 112 -1.25 -9.71 -4.21
C TYR A 112 -0.04 -10.64 -4.24
N ALA A 113 0.50 -10.84 -5.45
CA ALA A 113 1.84 -11.38 -5.66
C ALA A 113 2.87 -10.25 -5.55
N HIS A 114 4.02 -10.56 -4.98
CA HIS A 114 5.13 -9.65 -4.76
C HIS A 114 6.36 -10.14 -5.52
N ILE A 115 7.02 -9.25 -6.25
CA ILE A 115 8.33 -9.49 -6.84
C ILE A 115 9.19 -8.25 -6.55
N GLY A 116 10.38 -8.48 -6.00
CA GLY A 116 11.31 -7.43 -5.63
C GLY A 116 12.73 -7.73 -6.10
N ALA A 117 13.51 -6.67 -6.24
CA ALA A 117 14.92 -6.73 -6.51
C ALA A 117 15.65 -5.62 -5.75
N GLY A 118 16.90 -5.86 -5.39
CA GLY A 118 17.71 -4.87 -4.72
C GLY A 118 19.18 -5.22 -4.71
N LEU A 119 19.95 -4.33 -4.10
CA LEU A 119 21.37 -4.54 -3.86
C LEU A 119 21.65 -4.32 -2.38
N ASN A 120 22.65 -5.01 -1.87
CA ASN A 120 23.34 -4.70 -0.64
C ASN A 120 24.76 -4.30 -1.02
N ILE A 121 25.12 -3.04 -0.74
CA ILE A 121 26.42 -2.46 -1.07
C ILE A 121 27.12 -2.08 0.23
N GLN A 122 28.20 -2.78 0.54
CA GLN A 122 29.04 -2.45 1.68
C GLN A 122 29.80 -1.14 1.43
N LEU A 123 29.81 -0.29 2.45
CA LEU A 123 30.51 0.98 2.48
C LEU A 123 31.53 0.94 3.63
N PRO A 124 32.56 1.82 3.61
CA PRO A 124 33.51 1.92 4.72
C PRO A 124 32.84 2.15 6.06
N ASN A 125 33.53 1.81 7.15
CA ASN A 125 33.08 2.04 8.53
C ASN A 125 31.77 1.31 8.90
N GLN A 126 31.60 0.07 8.40
CA GLN A 126 30.45 -0.79 8.69
C GLN A 126 29.10 -0.20 8.22
N PHE A 127 29.15 0.70 7.25
CA PHE A 127 27.95 1.20 6.59
C PHE A 127 27.55 0.31 5.44
N GLU A 128 26.28 0.34 5.10
CA GLU A 128 25.72 -0.40 3.98
C GLU A 128 24.58 0.41 3.35
N PHE A 129 24.61 0.53 2.03
CA PHE A 129 23.51 1.09 1.25
C PHE A 129 22.73 -0.04 0.56
N THR A 130 21.42 -0.07 0.84
CA THR A 130 20.51 -1.10 0.36
C THR A 130 19.33 -0.46 -0.38
N PRO A 131 19.49 -0.19 -1.70
CA PRO A 131 18.40 0.18 -2.58
C PRO A 131 17.58 -1.06 -2.94
N LYS A 132 16.25 -0.96 -2.81
CA LYS A 132 15.29 -2.00 -3.17
C LYS A 132 14.12 -1.42 -3.95
N VAL A 133 13.67 -2.15 -4.96
CA VAL A 133 12.46 -1.87 -5.73
C VAL A 133 11.56 -3.10 -5.73
N ALA A 134 10.26 -2.90 -5.64
CA ALA A 134 9.30 -3.99 -5.74
C ALA A 134 8.05 -3.63 -6.51
N TYR A 135 7.47 -4.65 -7.15
CA TYR A 135 6.20 -4.60 -7.82
C TYR A 135 5.23 -5.58 -7.16
N ASN A 136 4.01 -5.11 -6.91
CA ASN A 136 2.93 -5.89 -6.33
C ASN A 136 1.80 -6.01 -7.35
N HIS A 137 1.38 -7.23 -7.67
CA HIS A 137 0.27 -7.50 -8.58
C HIS A 137 -0.92 -8.07 -7.82
N GLY A 138 -2.03 -7.35 -7.81
CA GLY A 138 -3.28 -7.76 -7.18
C GLY A 138 -3.90 -8.96 -7.88
N LEU A 139 -3.92 -10.09 -7.18
CA LEU A 139 -4.52 -11.35 -7.62
C LEU A 139 -6.03 -11.37 -7.35
N ARG A 140 -6.43 -10.78 -6.22
CA ARG A 140 -7.83 -10.68 -5.79
C ARG A 140 -8.03 -9.38 -5.05
N GLY A 141 -9.01 -8.59 -5.47
CA GLY A 141 -9.37 -7.35 -4.80
C GLY A 141 -10.88 -7.24 -4.57
N ARG A 142 -11.25 -6.61 -3.45
CA ARG A 142 -12.63 -6.30 -3.05
C ARG A 142 -12.69 -4.87 -2.55
N GLN A 143 -13.74 -4.17 -2.96
CA GLN A 143 -14.08 -2.85 -2.48
C GLN A 143 -15.37 -2.94 -1.69
N TYR A 144 -15.38 -2.27 -0.54
CA TYR A 144 -16.56 -2.14 0.30
C TYR A 144 -16.83 -0.66 0.53
N SER A 145 -18.07 -0.26 0.27
CA SER A 145 -18.55 1.10 0.47
C SER A 145 -19.67 1.06 1.51
N TYR A 146 -19.59 1.94 2.51
CA TYR A 146 -20.48 1.98 3.65
C TYR A 146 -21.13 3.36 3.77
N SER A 147 -22.33 3.52 3.20
CA SER A 147 -23.26 4.63 3.46
C SER A 147 -24.41 4.09 4.32
N ASP A 148 -25.57 3.80 3.73
CA ASP A 148 -26.79 3.25 4.38
C ASP A 148 -26.83 1.71 4.40
N GLY A 149 -25.72 1.09 4.02
CA GLY A 149 -25.58 -0.35 3.92
C GLY A 149 -24.18 -0.73 3.46
N LYS A 150 -23.94 -2.04 3.31
CA LYS A 150 -22.66 -2.56 2.81
C LYS A 150 -22.82 -2.92 1.33
N ILE A 151 -22.22 -2.11 0.46
CA ILE A 151 -22.04 -2.48 -0.95
C ILE A 151 -20.70 -3.20 -1.10
N GLU A 152 -20.70 -4.37 -1.72
CA GLU A 152 -19.49 -5.13 -2.02
C GLU A 152 -19.28 -5.25 -3.53
N MET A 153 -18.13 -4.81 -4.00
CA MET A 153 -17.74 -4.91 -5.41
C MET A 153 -16.41 -5.66 -5.55
N LYS A 154 -16.25 -6.39 -6.65
CA LYS A 154 -14.94 -6.93 -7.04
C LYS A 154 -14.11 -5.79 -7.61
N GLN A 155 -12.82 -5.77 -7.28
CA GLN A 155 -11.91 -4.74 -7.76
C GLN A 155 -10.56 -5.36 -8.11
N PRO A 156 -10.48 -6.09 -9.24
CA PRO A 156 -9.30 -6.86 -9.58
C PRO A 156 -8.14 -5.98 -10.07
N HIS A 157 -6.98 -6.62 -10.31
CA HIS A 157 -5.84 -6.04 -11.02
C HIS A 157 -5.17 -4.82 -10.38
N ALA A 158 -5.28 -4.62 -9.06
CA ALA A 158 -4.51 -3.60 -8.37
C ALA A 158 -3.01 -3.73 -8.69
N LYS A 159 -2.31 -2.61 -8.85
CA LYS A 159 -0.87 -2.56 -9.13
C LYS A 159 -0.18 -1.71 -8.07
N GLY A 160 0.80 -2.29 -7.40
CA GLY A 160 1.62 -1.61 -6.40
C GLY A 160 3.06 -1.48 -6.87
N PHE A 161 3.70 -0.38 -6.46
CA PHE A 161 5.14 -0.14 -6.68
C PHE A 161 5.74 0.40 -5.39
N GLU A 162 6.90 -0.12 -5.01
CA GLU A 162 7.62 0.28 -3.79
C GLU A 162 9.09 0.54 -4.13
N LEU A 163 9.64 1.58 -3.51
CA LEU A 163 11.06 1.93 -3.57
C LEU A 163 11.53 2.21 -2.14
N ASP A 164 12.66 1.64 -1.77
CA ASP A 164 13.29 1.82 -0.47
C ASP A 164 14.78 2.10 -0.70
N LEU A 165 15.27 3.21 -0.16
CA LEU A 165 16.67 3.63 -0.30
C LEU A 165 17.27 3.74 1.10
N SER A 166 17.67 2.61 1.68
CA SER A 166 18.13 2.57 3.07
C SER A 166 19.65 2.66 3.16
N VAL A 167 20.14 3.51 4.06
CA VAL A 167 21.53 3.46 4.56
C VAL A 167 21.49 2.90 5.96
N SER A 168 22.45 2.04 6.27
CA SER A 168 22.47 1.34 7.54
C SER A 168 23.88 1.25 8.11
N LYS A 169 23.96 1.18 9.43
CA LYS A 169 25.20 0.98 10.18
C LYS A 169 25.06 -0.29 11.00
N THR A 170 25.98 -1.22 10.78
CA THR A 170 26.15 -2.39 11.65
C THR A 170 27.03 -1.99 12.82
N PHE A 171 26.67 -2.45 14.02
CA PHE A 171 27.44 -2.24 15.25
C PHE A 171 28.21 -3.51 15.62
N GLU A 172 29.19 -3.38 16.51
CA GLU A 172 30.06 -4.49 16.93
C GLU A 172 29.30 -5.68 17.54
N ASN A 173 28.12 -5.42 18.13
CA ASN A 173 27.25 -6.46 18.68
C ASN A 173 26.40 -7.19 17.62
N GLY A 174 26.62 -6.92 16.33
CA GLY A 174 25.88 -7.51 15.21
C GLY A 174 24.56 -6.79 14.88
N ASN A 175 24.07 -5.94 15.77
CA ASN A 175 22.83 -5.21 15.55
C ASN A 175 23.01 -4.16 14.46
N LYS A 176 21.91 -3.78 13.81
CA LYS A 176 21.94 -2.86 12.67
C LYS A 176 20.85 -1.81 12.77
N LEU A 177 21.24 -0.54 12.63
CA LEU A 177 20.32 0.59 12.51
C LEU A 177 20.25 1.04 11.06
N SER A 178 19.06 1.15 10.50
CA SER A 178 18.83 1.55 9.11
C SER A 178 17.91 2.76 9.05
N PHE A 179 18.22 3.71 8.17
CA PHE A 179 17.43 4.90 7.92
C PHE A 179 17.41 5.22 6.42
N GLY A 180 16.26 5.65 5.90
CA GLY A 180 16.20 6.09 4.51
C GLY A 180 14.81 6.49 4.05
N PRO A 181 14.72 7.20 2.92
CA PRO A 181 13.45 7.51 2.30
C PRO A 181 12.83 6.26 1.65
N PHE A 182 11.51 6.28 1.59
CA PHE A 182 10.74 5.28 0.86
C PHE A 182 9.63 5.94 0.03
N TYR A 183 9.20 5.22 -1.00
CA TYR A 183 7.99 5.50 -1.76
C TYR A 183 7.13 4.24 -1.85
N ARG A 184 5.82 4.39 -1.65
CA ARG A 184 4.83 3.35 -1.92
C ARG A 184 3.68 3.92 -2.73
N GLY A 185 3.40 3.32 -3.87
CA GLY A 185 2.30 3.69 -4.74
C GLY A 185 1.39 2.51 -4.98
N TRP A 186 0.08 2.74 -4.96
CA TRP A 186 -0.92 1.76 -5.38
C TRP A 186 -1.87 2.39 -6.38
N LYS A 187 -2.14 1.67 -7.46
CA LYS A 187 -3.18 1.98 -8.44
C LYS A 187 -4.20 0.86 -8.38
N VAL A 188 -5.42 1.19 -8.03
CA VAL A 188 -6.56 0.28 -8.03
C VAL A 188 -7.48 0.74 -9.15
N PHE A 189 -7.91 -0.19 -10.01
CA PHE A 189 -8.76 0.12 -11.16
C PHE A 189 -10.23 0.22 -10.74
N ASP A 190 -11.08 0.61 -11.67
CA ASP A 190 -12.52 0.64 -11.46
C ASP A 190 -13.00 -0.73 -10.96
N SER A 191 -13.97 -0.71 -10.06
CA SER A 191 -14.63 -1.95 -9.63
C SER A 191 -15.58 -2.46 -10.71
N ASP A 192 -16.01 -3.71 -10.57
CA ASP A 192 -17.21 -4.19 -11.25
C ASP A 192 -18.42 -3.35 -10.78
N ASP A 193 -19.46 -3.30 -11.61
CA ASP A 193 -20.72 -2.62 -11.27
C ASP A 193 -21.50 -3.41 -10.21
N ALA A 194 -22.11 -2.69 -9.27
CA ALA A 194 -23.10 -3.21 -8.35
C ALA A 194 -24.45 -2.53 -8.61
N SER A 195 -25.53 -3.30 -8.49
CA SER A 195 -26.89 -2.77 -8.58
C SER A 195 -27.44 -2.55 -7.18
N ILE A 196 -27.85 -1.31 -6.89
CA ILE A 196 -28.61 -0.96 -5.70
C ILE A 196 -30.04 -0.59 -6.12
N LEU A 197 -31.02 -0.94 -5.29
CA LEU A 197 -32.38 -0.47 -5.47
C LEU A 197 -32.50 0.90 -4.81
N ASP A 198 -32.91 1.90 -5.57
CA ASP A 198 -33.35 3.17 -5.04
C ASP A 198 -34.73 2.97 -4.40
N GLU A 199 -34.82 3.11 -3.08
CA GLU A 199 -36.06 2.88 -2.33
C GLU A 199 -37.11 3.98 -2.57
N GLU A 200 -36.70 5.19 -2.97
CA GLU A 200 -37.62 6.30 -3.25
C GLU A 200 -38.20 6.22 -4.66
N THR A 201 -37.38 5.85 -5.65
CA THR A 201 -37.81 5.80 -7.07
C THR A 201 -38.14 4.40 -7.57
N GLY A 202 -37.80 3.36 -6.81
CA GLY A 202 -37.97 1.94 -7.19
C GLY A 202 -37.07 1.49 -8.35
N LYS A 203 -36.12 2.33 -8.78
CA LYS A 203 -35.22 2.05 -9.92
C LYS A 203 -33.96 1.32 -9.46
N GLN A 204 -33.43 0.46 -10.33
CA GLN A 204 -32.09 -0.09 -10.14
C GLN A 204 -31.05 0.93 -10.60
N LEU A 205 -30.22 1.40 -9.67
CA LEU A 205 -29.06 2.23 -9.97
C LEU A 205 -27.82 1.34 -10.07
N GLN A 206 -27.03 1.55 -11.12
CA GLN A 206 -25.71 0.95 -11.22
C GLN A 206 -24.69 1.88 -10.57
N ILE A 207 -23.93 1.34 -9.63
CA ILE A 207 -22.86 2.03 -8.94
C ILE A 207 -21.55 1.28 -9.13
N ASN A 208 -20.48 2.02 -9.28
CA ASN A 208 -19.12 1.48 -9.29
C ASN A 208 -18.19 2.38 -8.48
N GLU A 209 -17.10 1.80 -8.01
CA GLU A 209 -16.04 2.53 -7.34
C GLU A 209 -14.95 2.88 -8.35
N PRO A 210 -14.73 4.18 -8.59
CA PRO A 210 -13.81 4.61 -9.62
C PRO A 210 -12.36 4.28 -9.25
N LYS A 211 -11.54 4.21 -10.29
CA LYS A 211 -10.10 4.03 -10.20
C LYS A 211 -9.48 5.00 -9.20
N ASN A 212 -8.72 4.43 -8.27
CA ASN A 212 -8.06 5.16 -7.20
C ASN A 212 -6.53 5.02 -7.28
N ARG A 213 -5.81 6.11 -6.99
CA ARG A 213 -4.35 6.09 -6.90
C ARG A 213 -3.91 6.62 -5.55
N MET A 214 -3.19 5.79 -4.81
CA MET A 214 -2.50 6.14 -3.58
C MET A 214 -1.03 6.39 -3.85
N ARG A 215 -0.47 7.39 -3.17
CA ARG A 215 0.96 7.64 -3.07
C ARG A 215 1.31 7.94 -1.62
N GLU A 216 2.38 7.32 -1.13
CA GLU A 216 2.95 7.53 0.19
C GLU A 216 4.46 7.75 0.01
N VAL A 217 4.97 8.84 0.58
CA VAL A 217 6.40 9.17 0.62
C VAL A 217 6.73 9.45 2.07
N GLY A 218 7.85 8.94 2.56
CA GLY A 218 8.28 9.17 3.93
C GLY A 218 9.69 8.68 4.20
N PHE A 219 10.03 8.65 5.48
CA PHE A 219 11.27 8.10 5.98
C PHE A 219 10.99 6.90 6.88
N LYS A 220 11.86 5.90 6.81
CA LYS A 220 11.79 4.69 7.62
C LYS A 220 13.01 4.63 8.53
N LEU A 221 12.77 4.41 9.81
CA LEU A 221 13.79 4.05 10.78
C LEU A 221 13.56 2.58 11.17
N GLN A 222 14.59 1.75 11.09
CA GLN A 222 14.50 0.32 11.36
C GLN A 222 15.68 -0.13 12.22
N TYR A 223 15.39 -0.94 13.23
CA TYR A 223 16.38 -1.64 14.02
C TYR A 223 16.29 -3.14 13.75
N THR A 224 17.43 -3.77 13.50
CA THR A 224 17.56 -5.21 13.30
C THR A 224 18.46 -5.77 14.41
N PHE A 225 17.98 -6.81 15.07
CA PHE A 225 18.71 -7.59 16.07
C PHE A 225 19.44 -8.76 15.42
#